data_AF-A0A938CTC0-F1
#
_entry.id   AF-A0A938CTC0-F1
#
_cell.length_a   1.000
_cell.length_b   1.000
_cell.length_c   1.000
_cell.angle_alpha   90.00
_cell.angle_beta   90.00
_cell.angle_gamma   90.00
#
_symmetry.space_group_name_H-M   'P 1'
#
loop_
_entity.id
_entity.type
_entity.pdbx_description
1 polymer ?
#
loop_
_entity_poly.entity_id
_entity_poly.type
_entity_poly.pdbx_seq_one_letter_code
_entity_poly.pdbx_strand_id
1 'polypeptide(L)'
;FTCVQAYEYSVAPFGFREGIYGSTFFMATGFHGAHVIIGSIFLIVCLVRAIKGHFKPDHHFGFEAAAWYWHFVDVVWLFLFSCIYWWGAGAVTH
;
A
#
# COMPACT_ATOMS: atom_id res chain seq x y z
N PHE A 1 -7.85 -2.70 0.91
CA PHE A 1 -6.96 -1.54 0.77
C PHE A 1 -7.26 -0.74 -0.49
N THR A 2 -6.93 -1.25 -1.69
CA THR A 2 -7.03 -0.50 -2.95
C THR A 2 -8.43 0.08 -3.23
N CYS A 3 -9.50 -0.68 -2.99
CA CYS A 3 -10.87 -0.18 -3.18
C CYS A 3 -11.25 0.94 -2.21
N VAL A 4 -10.78 0.84 -0.96
CA VAL A 4 -11.01 1.87 0.07
C VAL A 4 -10.22 3.14 -0.26
N GLN A 5 -8.97 3.00 -0.71
CA GLN A 5 -8.14 4.12 -1.15
C GLN A 5 -8.72 4.83 -2.39
N ALA A 6 -9.29 4.07 -3.34
CA ALA A 6 -9.96 4.63 -4.49
C ALA A 6 -11.24 5.39 -4.10
N TYR A 7 -11.99 4.87 -3.13
CA TYR A 7 -13.16 5.55 -2.58
C TYR A 7 -12.76 6.85 -1.88
N GLU A 8 -11.72 6.82 -1.04
CA GLU A 8 -11.18 8.00 -0.37
C GLU A 8 -10.79 9.10 -1.38
N TYR A 9 -10.12 8.74 -2.48
CA TYR A 9 -9.77 9.71 -3.53
C TYR A 9 -11.00 10.30 -4.23
N SER A 10 -12.11 9.57 -4.30
CA SER A 10 -13.36 10.06 -4.93
C SER A 10 -14.15 11.03 -4.06
N VAL A 11 -13.98 10.94 -2.74
CA VAL A 11 -14.69 11.79 -1.76
C VAL A 11 -13.78 12.83 -1.08
N ALA A 12 -12.49 12.85 -1.43
CA ALA A 12 -11.53 13.79 -0.89
C ALA A 12 -11.94 15.25 -1.21
N PRO A 13 -11.98 16.16 -0.23
CA PRO A 13 -12.38 17.55 -0.44
C PRO A 13 -11.27 18.40 -1.09
N PHE A 14 -10.11 17.80 -1.39
CA PHE A 14 -8.94 18.46 -1.98
C PHE A 14 -8.43 17.68 -3.20
N GLY A 15 -7.97 18.41 -4.21
CA GLY A 15 -7.44 17.83 -5.46
C GLY A 15 -5.92 17.66 -5.48
N PHE A 16 -5.40 16.84 -6.41
CA PHE A 16 -3.96 16.67 -6.65
C PHE A 16 -3.21 18.00 -6.88
N ARG A 17 -3.88 18.99 -7.48
CA ARG A 17 -3.31 20.30 -7.81
C ARG A 17 -3.53 21.35 -6.72
N GLU A 18 -4.17 20.99 -5.61
CA GLU A 18 -4.48 21.93 -4.54
C GLU A 18 -3.34 21.96 -3.51
N GLY A 19 -2.35 22.81 -3.83
CA GLY A 19 -1.25 23.15 -2.94
C GLY A 19 -0.27 22.00 -2.66
N ILE A 20 0.65 22.28 -1.73
CA ILE A 20 1.72 21.36 -1.35
C ILE A 20 1.16 20.13 -0.60
N TYR A 21 0.09 20.31 0.18
CA TYR A 21 -0.55 19.22 0.92
C TYR A 21 -1.20 18.19 -0.02
N GLY A 22 -2.07 18.63 -0.95
CA GLY A 22 -2.74 17.73 -1.89
C GLY A 22 -1.73 16.98 -2.77
N SER A 23 -0.78 17.70 -3.38
CA SER A 23 0.25 17.07 -4.23
C SER A 23 1.11 16.05 -3.48
N THR A 24 1.53 16.35 -2.25
CA THR A 24 2.33 15.44 -1.41
C THR A 24 1.50 14.23 -0.95
N PHE A 25 0.25 14.46 -0.54
CA PHE A 25 -0.69 13.41 -0.14
C PHE A 25 -0.84 12.38 -1.27
N PHE A 26 -1.38 12.80 -2.41
CA PHE A 26 -1.70 11.90 -3.52
C PHE A 26 -0.47 11.22 -4.11
N MET A 27 0.69 11.89 -4.15
CA MET A 27 1.92 11.27 -4.63
C MET A 27 2.41 10.18 -3.67
N ALA A 28 2.44 10.45 -2.36
CA ALA A 28 2.91 9.49 -1.36
C ALA A 28 1.95 8.30 -1.20
N THR A 29 0.64 8.55 -1.04
CA THR A 29 -0.37 7.50 -0.90
C THR A 29 -0.61 6.76 -2.22
N GLY A 30 -0.49 7.45 -3.36
CA GLY A 30 -0.63 6.84 -4.70
C GLY A 30 0.53 5.92 -5.04
N PHE A 31 1.77 6.33 -4.77
CA PHE A 31 2.95 5.49 -4.97
C PHE A 31 2.92 4.24 -4.07
N HIS A 32 2.52 4.42 -2.81
CA HIS A 32 2.29 3.29 -1.91
C HIS A 32 1.18 2.37 -2.41
N GLY A 33 0.06 2.92 -2.89
CA GLY A 33 -1.03 2.14 -3.50
C GLY A 33 -0.57 1.27 -4.69
N ALA A 34 0.35 1.78 -5.52
CA ALA A 34 0.95 0.98 -6.59
C ALA A 34 1.75 -0.23 -6.04
N HIS A 35 2.50 -0.04 -4.96
CA HIS A 35 3.24 -1.13 -4.30
C HIS A 35 2.30 -2.18 -3.68
N VAL A 36 1.18 -1.76 -3.10
CA VAL A 36 0.15 -2.69 -2.59
C VAL A 36 -0.42 -3.55 -3.72
N ILE A 37 -0.67 -2.98 -4.90
CA ILE A 37 -1.16 -3.73 -6.07
C ILE A 37 -0.10 -4.74 -6.52
N ILE A 38 1.16 -4.33 -6.64
CA ILE A 38 2.27 -5.23 -7.03
C ILE A 38 2.41 -6.37 -6.01
N GLY A 39 2.38 -6.07 -4.71
CA GLY A 39 2.45 -7.07 -3.65
C GLY A 39 1.27 -8.04 -3.68
N SER A 40 0.07 -7.54 -3.97
CA SER A 40 -1.13 -8.36 -4.07
C SER A 40 -1.04 -9.34 -5.25
N ILE A 41 -0.57 -8.87 -6.40
CA ILE A 41 -0.31 -9.72 -7.57
C ILE A 41 0.75 -10.77 -7.23
N PHE A 42 1.82 -10.38 -6.54
CA PHE A 42 2.89 -11.31 -6.17
C PHE A 42 2.40 -12.42 -5.22
N LEU A 43 1.55 -12.08 -4.24
CA LEU A 43 0.88 -13.05 -3.37
C LEU A 43 -0.11 -13.93 -4.13
N ILE A 44 -0.88 -13.38 -5.08
CA ILE A 44 -1.77 -14.18 -5.93
C ILE A 44 -0.97 -15.20 -6.76
N VAL A 45 0.17 -14.79 -7.33
CA VAL A 45 1.06 -15.71 -8.07
C VAL A 45 1.59 -16.81 -7.13
N CYS A 46 1.98 -16.45 -5.90
CA CYS A 46 2.37 -17.44 -4.90
C CYS A 46 1.22 -18.38 -4.55
N LEU A 47 0.00 -17.87 -4.32
CA LEU A 47 -1.17 -18.69 -4.03
C LEU A 47 -1.48 -19.68 -5.17
N VAL A 48 -1.46 -19.22 -6.42
CA VAL A 48 -1.67 -20.10 -7.59
C VAL A 48 -0.57 -21.17 -7.67
N ARG A 49 0.69 -20.83 -7.38
CA ARG A 49 1.81 -21.79 -7.33
C ARG A 49 1.65 -22.78 -6.16
N ALA A 50 1.12 -22.35 -5.02
CA ALA A 50 0.84 -23.20 -3.87
C ALA A 50 -0.26 -24.22 -4.20
N ILE A 51 -1.37 -23.79 -4.80
CA ILE A 51 -2.49 -24.66 -5.20
C ILE A 51 -2.04 -25.70 -6.23
N LYS A 52 -1.11 -25.34 -7.13
CA LYS A 52 -0.51 -26.27 -8.10
C LYS A 52 0.54 -27.22 -7.48
N GLY A 53 0.78 -27.16 -6.17
CA GLY A 53 1.74 -28.03 -5.48
C GLY A 53 3.21 -27.72 -5.77
N HIS A 54 3.52 -26.52 -6.27
CA HIS A 54 4.89 -26.15 -6.64
C HIS A 54 5.79 -25.78 -5.44
N PHE A 55 5.23 -25.72 -4.23
CA PHE A 55 6.01 -25.47 -3.02
C PHE A 55 6.27 -26.76 -2.27
N LYS A 56 7.55 -27.05 -2.03
CA LYS A 56 7.99 -28.06 -1.07
C LYS A 56 8.34 -27.37 0.25
N PRO A 57 8.23 -28.06 1.40
CA PRO A 57 8.55 -27.49 2.72
C PRO A 57 9.97 -26.91 2.83
N ASP A 58 10.94 -27.43 2.06
CA ASP A 58 12.33 -26.91 2.04
C ASP A 58 12.61 -25.88 0.93
N HIS A 59 11.68 -25.65 -0.01
CA HIS A 59 11.90 -24.79 -1.17
C HIS A 59 10.69 -23.88 -1.45
N HIS A 60 10.48 -22.92 -0.56
CA HIS A 60 9.40 -21.91 -0.66
C HIS A 60 9.92 -20.46 -0.68
N PHE A 61 11.15 -20.22 -1.16
CA PHE A 61 11.75 -18.88 -1.24
C PHE A 61 10.87 -17.84 -1.96
N GLY A 62 10.12 -18.25 -2.99
CA GLY A 62 9.18 -17.35 -3.68
C GLY A 62 8.05 -16.83 -2.77
N PHE A 63 7.58 -17.65 -1.84
CA PHE A 63 6.60 -17.24 -0.83
C PHE A 63 7.24 -16.36 0.26
N GLU A 64 8.45 -16.71 0.69
CA GLU A 64 9.21 -15.90 1.67
C GLU A 64 9.51 -14.50 1.15
N ALA A 65 9.96 -14.37 -0.10
CA ALA A 65 10.18 -13.09 -0.75
C ALA A 65 8.88 -12.27 -0.88
N ALA A 66 7.75 -12.93 -1.18
CA ALA A 66 6.44 -12.26 -1.23
C ALA A 66 6.00 -11.79 0.16
N ALA A 67 6.24 -12.57 1.21
CA ALA A 67 5.95 -12.17 2.59
C ALA A 67 6.80 -10.98 3.04
N TRP A 68 8.10 -10.99 2.72
CA TRP A 68 9.00 -9.85 3.02
C TRP A 68 8.58 -8.59 2.27
N TYR A 69 8.21 -8.71 1.00
CA TYR A 69 7.67 -7.60 0.22
C TYR A 69 6.37 -7.06 0.84
N TRP A 70 5.48 -7.95 1.29
CA TRP A 70 4.24 -7.56 1.93
C TRP A 70 4.47 -6.83 3.26
N HIS A 71 5.40 -7.30 4.10
CA HIS A 71 5.79 -6.61 5.33
C HIS A 71 6.42 -5.24 5.06
N PHE A 72 7.25 -5.11 4.03
CA PHE A 72 7.78 -3.81 3.61
C PHE A 72 6.64 -2.83 3.27
N VAL A 73 5.67 -3.28 2.49
CA VAL A 73 4.50 -2.47 2.13
C VAL A 73 3.74 -2.05 3.39
N ASP A 74 3.48 -2.96 4.32
CA ASP A 74 2.75 -2.67 5.56
C ASP A 74 3.47 -1.65 6.46
N VAL A 75 4.78 -1.78 6.63
CA VAL A 75 5.58 -0.81 7.41
C VAL A 75 5.49 0.59 6.78
N VAL A 76 5.62 0.71 5.46
CA VAL A 76 5.49 2.01 4.76
C VAL A 76 4.11 2.62 4.99
N TRP A 77 3.05 1.79 5.02
CA TRP A 77 1.70 2.27 5.31
C TRP A 77 1.57 2.85 6.72
N LEU A 78 2.13 2.18 7.74
CA LEU A 78 2.10 2.67 9.12
C LEU A 78 2.77 4.04 9.28
N PHE A 79 3.88 4.25 8.56
CA PHE A 79 4.54 5.56 8.51
C PHE A 79 3.69 6.62 7.81
N LEU A 80 3.08 6.30 6.66
CA LEU A 80 2.19 7.23 5.95
C LEU A 80 0.96 7.58 6.79
N PHE A 81 0.35 6.59 7.44
CA PHE A 81 -0.78 6.79 8.34
C PHE A 81 -0.43 7.75 9.48
N SER A 82 0.70 7.51 10.16
CA SER A 82 1.14 8.34 11.29
C SER A 82 1.50 9.77 10.86
N CYS A 83 2.21 9.94 9.75
CA CYS A 83 2.69 11.27 9.32
C CYS A 83 1.62 12.10 8.62
N ILE A 84 0.78 11.49 7.77
CA ILE A 84 -0.15 12.23 6.91
C ILE A 84 -1.53 12.32 7.57
N TYR A 85 -2.05 11.20 8.06
CA TYR A 85 -3.41 11.13 8.59
C TYR A 85 -3.51 11.54 10.06
N TRP A 86 -2.49 11.24 10.87
CA TRP A 86 -2.49 11.61 12.28
C TRP A 86 -1.83 12.98 12.51
N TRP A 87 -0.56 13.14 12.13
CA TRP A 87 0.17 14.38 12.34
C TRP A 87 -0.24 15.49 11.35
N GLY A 88 -0.36 15.15 10.07
CA GLY A 88 -0.72 16.11 9.01
C GLY A 88 -2.15 16.65 9.11
N ALA A 89 -3.12 15.84 9.55
CA ALA A 89 -4.50 16.31 9.77
C ALA A 89 -4.63 17.23 11.00
N GLY A 90 -3.80 17.01 12.03
CA GLY A 90 -3.73 17.90 13.20
C GLY A 90 -3.26 19.31 12.87
N ALA A 91 -2.42 19.48 11.84
CA ALA A 91 -1.92 20.79 11.41
C ALA A 91 -2.93 21.64 10.60
N VAL A 92 -4.03 21.05 10.14
CA VAL A 92 -5.09 21.75 9.38
C VAL A 92 -6.23 22.22 10.30
N THR A 93 -6.26 21.73 11.55
CA THR A 93 -7.33 22.01 12.54
C THR A 93 -6.94 23.03 13.62
N HIS A 94 -5.74 23.60 13.53
CA HIS A 94 -5.24 24.71 14.36
C HIS A 94 -4.84 25.90 13.50
#